data_AF-A0A5C6MBI0-F1
#
_entry.id   AF-A0A5C6MBI0-F1
#
_cell.length_a   1.000
_cell.length_b   1.000
_cell.length_c   1.000
_cell.angle_alpha   90.00
_cell.angle_beta   90.00
_cell.angle_gamma   90.00
#
_symmetry.space_group_name_H-M   'P 1'
#
loop_
_entity.id
_entity.type
_entity.pdbx_description
1 polymer ?
#
loop_
_entity_poly.entity_id
_entity_poly.type
_entity_poly.pdbx_seq_one_letter_code
_entity_poly.pdbx_strand_id
1 'polypeptide(L)'
;MRSEKDILNLLHTFFNQNDDLLVFLMNGSKINVNIPDDKFKDFDVVFFTSDSAKYMGNSEFIKKYFGEILLMTEPFNPFNLELFKDESDNTRYSYLIQFIDGNRIDMSFYELDFLEEYLKSDSLTKLICDKTNRIKEEMIPSDADYLLVYPSSEVVKECIKEFWW
;
A
#
# COMPACT_ATOMS: atom_id res chain seq x y z
N MET A 1 15.14 -10.63 -14.00
CA MET A 1 14.13 -10.18 -13.01
C MET A 1 14.85 -9.35 -11.98
N ARG A 2 14.35 -8.15 -11.66
CA ARG A 2 14.94 -7.31 -10.61
C ARG A 2 14.77 -7.99 -9.25
N SER A 3 15.80 -7.91 -8.42
CA SER A 3 15.76 -8.45 -7.05
C SER A 3 14.96 -7.52 -6.13
N GLU A 4 14.61 -8.02 -4.94
CA GLU A 4 13.95 -7.19 -3.93
C GLU A 4 14.76 -5.94 -3.58
N LYS A 5 16.08 -6.09 -3.44
CA LYS A 5 16.99 -4.98 -3.21
C LYS A 5 16.94 -3.94 -4.33
N ASP A 6 16.82 -4.37 -5.59
CA ASP A 6 16.71 -3.45 -6.72
C ASP A 6 15.41 -2.65 -6.68
N ILE A 7 14.29 -3.30 -6.36
CA ILE A 7 12.98 -2.63 -6.22
C ILE A 7 12.99 -1.64 -5.05
N LEU A 8 13.52 -2.03 -3.89
CA LEU A 8 13.66 -1.13 -2.74
C LEU A 8 14.54 0.08 -3.06
N ASN A 9 15.65 -0.12 -3.77
CA ASN A 9 16.51 0.98 -4.21
C ASN A 9 15.78 1.95 -5.16
N LEU A 10 14.95 1.43 -6.07
CA LEU A 10 14.12 2.26 -6.95
C LEU A 10 13.10 3.07 -6.15
N LEU A 11 12.42 2.46 -5.18
CA LEU A 11 11.46 3.14 -4.29
C LEU A 11 12.14 4.24 -3.47
N HIS A 12 13.29 3.95 -2.86
CA HIS A 12 14.08 4.96 -2.16
C HIS A 12 14.54 6.09 -3.07
N THR A 13 14.97 5.77 -4.30
CA THR A 13 15.40 6.79 -5.27
C THR A 13 14.23 7.68 -5.66
N PHE A 14 13.08 7.10 -5.96
CA PHE A 14 11.85 7.82 -6.28
C PHE A 14 11.43 8.73 -5.12
N PHE A 15 11.42 8.24 -3.88
CA PHE A 15 11.14 9.05 -2.70
C PHE A 15 12.09 10.24 -2.54
N ASN A 16 13.40 10.01 -2.70
CA ASN A 16 14.39 11.06 -2.49
C ASN A 16 14.45 12.09 -3.62
N GLN A 17 14.04 11.73 -4.84
CA GLN A 17 14.03 12.64 -5.99
C GLN A 17 12.77 13.51 -6.10
N ASN A 18 11.73 13.20 -5.34
CA ASN A 18 10.50 13.98 -5.30
C ASN A 18 10.40 14.69 -3.94
N ASP A 19 10.57 16.02 -3.95
CA ASP A 19 10.56 16.84 -2.73
C ASP A 19 9.19 16.88 -2.06
N ASP A 20 8.11 16.70 -2.83
CA ASP A 20 6.75 16.62 -2.32
C ASP A 20 6.47 15.32 -1.55
N LEU A 21 7.26 14.26 -1.74
CA LEU A 21 7.15 13.03 -0.95
C LEU A 21 7.89 13.20 0.37
N LEU A 22 7.16 13.12 1.48
CA LEU A 22 7.59 13.55 2.80
C LEU A 22 7.78 12.38 3.78
N VAL A 23 6.94 11.36 3.69
CA VAL A 23 7.08 10.11 4.46
C VAL A 23 6.92 8.91 3.52
N PHE A 24 7.74 7.88 3.74
CA PHE A 24 7.68 6.61 3.04
C PHE A 24 7.57 5.48 4.06
N LEU A 25 6.46 4.74 4.00
CA LEU A 25 6.18 3.55 4.78
C LEU A 25 6.08 2.33 3.85
N MET A 26 6.30 1.15 4.42
CA MET A 26 5.97 -0.13 3.80
C MET A 26 5.00 -0.89 4.68
N ASN A 27 4.12 -1.65 4.05
CA ASN A 27 3.12 -2.46 4.72
C ASN A 27 3.23 -3.93 4.29
N GLY A 28 2.34 -4.76 4.85
CA GLY A 28 2.01 -6.04 4.25
C GLY A 28 3.04 -7.14 4.41
N SER A 29 2.90 -8.15 3.56
CA SER A 29 3.50 -9.47 3.74
C SER A 29 5.03 -9.49 3.68
N LYS A 30 5.66 -8.51 3.01
CA LYS A 30 7.13 -8.40 2.91
C LYS A 30 7.80 -7.97 4.20
N ILE A 31 7.10 -7.24 5.06
CA ILE A 31 7.63 -6.82 6.35
C ILE A 31 7.13 -7.68 7.51
N ASN A 32 6.25 -8.65 7.24
CA ASN A 32 5.81 -9.63 8.23
C ASN A 32 6.86 -10.72 8.45
N VAL A 33 7.45 -10.73 9.64
CA VAL A 33 8.48 -11.69 10.06
C VAL A 33 7.92 -13.08 10.43
N ASN A 34 6.60 -13.19 10.64
CA ASN A 34 5.94 -14.42 11.08
C ASN A 34 5.55 -15.36 9.93
N ILE A 35 5.70 -14.93 8.67
CA ILE A 35 5.33 -15.73 7.50
C ILE A 35 6.54 -16.06 6.63
N PRO A 36 6.58 -17.24 5.98
CA PRO A 36 7.65 -17.60 5.06
C PRO A 36 7.79 -16.60 3.92
N ASP A 37 8.99 -16.42 3.41
CA ASP A 37 9.21 -15.64 2.20
C ASP A 37 8.80 -16.44 0.95
N ASP A 38 8.20 -15.76 -0.01
CA ASP A 38 7.76 -16.37 -1.27
C ASP A 38 7.74 -15.36 -2.43
N LYS A 39 7.65 -15.89 -3.65
CA LYS A 39 7.72 -15.10 -4.89
C LYS A 39 6.43 -14.34 -5.25
N PHE A 40 5.35 -14.56 -4.53
CA PHE A 40 4.04 -13.95 -4.76
C PHE A 40 3.81 -12.71 -3.88
N LYS A 41 4.61 -12.53 -2.82
CA LYS A 41 4.64 -11.31 -2.02
C LYS A 41 4.96 -10.09 -2.88
N ASP A 42 4.03 -9.14 -2.85
CA ASP A 42 4.08 -7.80 -3.43
C ASP A 42 4.77 -6.80 -2.51
N PHE A 43 5.14 -5.65 -3.07
CA PHE A 43 5.56 -4.49 -2.30
C PHE A 43 4.36 -3.58 -2.03
N ASP A 44 3.86 -3.58 -0.81
CA ASP A 44 2.91 -2.57 -0.34
C ASP A 44 3.68 -1.34 0.14
N VAL A 45 3.55 -0.24 -0.59
CA VAL A 45 4.30 1.01 -0.32
C VAL A 45 3.33 2.18 -0.17
N VAL A 46 3.58 2.99 0.86
CA VAL A 46 2.75 4.16 1.15
C VAL A 46 3.63 5.40 1.22
N PHE A 47 3.30 6.36 0.38
CA PHE A 47 3.93 7.68 0.36
C PHE A 47 2.96 8.74 0.89
N PHE A 48 3.43 9.54 1.84
CA PHE A 48 2.74 10.77 2.22
C PHE A 48 3.35 11.92 1.46
N THR A 49 2.49 12.72 0.84
CA THR A 49 2.89 13.84 0.00
C THR A 49 2.21 15.14 0.44
N SER A 50 2.80 16.26 0.07
CA SER A 50 2.17 17.58 0.12
C SER A 50 1.30 17.90 -1.10
N ASP A 51 1.28 17.02 -2.12
CA ASP A 51 0.52 17.18 -3.36
C ASP A 51 0.10 15.79 -3.89
N SER A 52 -1.00 15.23 -3.36
CA SER A 52 -1.51 13.93 -3.84
C SER A 52 -2.08 14.01 -5.25
N ALA A 53 -2.60 15.17 -5.64
CA ALA A 53 -3.20 15.41 -6.96
C ALA A 53 -2.18 15.21 -8.10
N LYS A 54 -0.89 15.49 -7.87
CA LYS A 54 0.21 15.20 -8.81
C LYS A 54 0.24 13.73 -9.27
N TYR A 55 -0.12 12.80 -8.40
CA TYR A 55 -0.06 11.36 -8.67
C TYR A 55 -1.37 10.80 -9.20
N MET A 56 -2.50 11.47 -8.96
CA MET A 56 -3.82 11.01 -9.38
C MET A 56 -3.98 11.03 -10.91
N GLY A 57 -4.32 9.88 -11.49
CA GLY A 57 -4.53 9.70 -12.93
C GLY A 57 -3.28 9.90 -13.79
N ASN A 58 -2.10 9.95 -13.17
CA ASN A 58 -0.82 10.19 -13.82
C ASN A 58 0.14 9.02 -13.60
N SER A 59 0.03 8.00 -14.44
CA SER A 59 0.88 6.80 -14.37
C SER A 59 2.21 6.91 -15.13
N GLU A 60 2.51 8.06 -15.76
CA GLU A 60 3.71 8.23 -16.58
C GLU A 60 5.00 8.04 -15.76
N PHE A 61 5.00 8.50 -14.50
CA PHE A 61 6.15 8.33 -13.62
C PHE A 61 6.43 6.84 -13.34
N ILE A 62 5.39 5.99 -13.29
CA ILE A 62 5.54 4.57 -12.96
C ILE A 62 6.41 3.91 -14.03
N LYS A 63 6.04 4.09 -15.30
CA LYS A 63 6.80 3.55 -16.42
C LYS A 63 8.23 4.11 -16.45
N LYS A 64 8.38 5.41 -16.21
CA LYS A 64 9.66 6.12 -16.24
C LYS A 64 10.65 5.64 -15.17
N TYR A 65 10.18 5.42 -13.94
CA TYR A 65 11.05 5.08 -12.80
C TYR A 65 11.14 3.58 -12.53
N PHE A 66 10.05 2.84 -12.72
CA PHE A 66 9.93 1.44 -12.32
C PHE A 66 9.87 0.49 -13.53
N GLY A 67 9.88 0.98 -14.76
CA GLY A 67 10.01 0.17 -15.97
C GLY A 67 8.69 -0.33 -16.55
N GLU A 68 8.79 -1.32 -17.44
CA GLU A 68 7.65 -1.76 -18.25
C GLU A 68 6.57 -2.50 -17.44
N ILE A 69 5.34 -2.01 -17.58
CA ILE A 69 4.14 -2.49 -16.89
C ILE A 69 3.50 -3.61 -17.74
N LEU A 70 3.12 -4.71 -17.08
CA LEU A 70 2.31 -5.78 -17.66
C LEU A 70 0.82 -5.49 -17.48
N LEU A 71 0.42 -5.14 -16.26
CA LEU A 71 -0.96 -4.82 -15.88
C LEU A 71 -0.93 -3.73 -14.80
N MET A 72 -1.88 -2.80 -14.84
CA MET A 72 -2.03 -1.77 -13.82
C MET A 72 -3.50 -1.41 -13.66
N THR A 73 -3.92 -1.20 -12.41
CA THR A 73 -5.27 -0.73 -12.06
C THR A 73 -5.19 0.35 -10.99
N GLU A 74 -6.17 1.24 -10.96
CA GLU A 74 -6.23 2.34 -9.99
C GLU A 74 -7.57 2.26 -9.23
N PRO A 75 -7.68 1.43 -8.19
CA PRO A 75 -8.96 1.08 -7.58
C PRO A 75 -9.76 2.29 -7.06
N PHE A 76 -9.08 3.37 -6.66
CA PHE A 76 -9.69 4.58 -6.11
C PHE A 76 -9.64 5.77 -7.08
N ASN A 77 -9.41 5.54 -8.37
CA ASN A 77 -9.47 6.63 -9.34
C ASN A 77 -10.95 7.04 -9.55
N PRO A 78 -11.34 8.30 -9.30
CA PRO A 78 -12.71 8.77 -9.54
C PRO A 78 -13.13 8.70 -11.03
N PHE A 79 -12.17 8.55 -11.95
CA PHE A 79 -12.39 8.34 -13.38
C PHE A 79 -12.44 6.85 -13.79
N ASN A 80 -12.17 5.91 -12.87
CA ASN A 80 -12.32 4.47 -13.13
C ASN A 80 -13.79 4.01 -13.03
N LEU A 81 -14.04 2.89 -13.71
CA LEU A 81 -15.34 2.32 -14.09
C LEU A 81 -16.47 2.47 -13.04
N GLU A 82 -17.70 2.65 -13.55
CA GLU A 82 -18.97 2.68 -12.81
C GLU A 82 -19.16 1.56 -11.76
N LEU A 83 -18.39 0.48 -11.86
CA LEU A 83 -18.42 -0.69 -10.98
C LEU A 83 -17.83 -0.43 -9.57
N PHE A 84 -16.92 0.53 -9.42
CA PHE A 84 -16.15 0.73 -8.18
C PHE A 84 -15.99 2.21 -7.81
N LYS A 85 -17.00 3.06 -8.12
CA LYS A 85 -17.04 4.44 -7.63
C LYS A 85 -17.07 4.45 -6.10
N ASP A 86 -15.90 4.55 -5.51
CA ASP A 86 -15.76 4.87 -4.10
C ASP A 86 -15.64 6.38 -3.98
N GLU A 87 -16.78 7.05 -3.79
CA GLU A 87 -16.83 8.51 -3.59
C GLU A 87 -16.33 8.93 -2.19
N SER A 88 -15.97 7.97 -1.32
CA SER A 88 -15.73 8.23 0.09
C SER A 88 -14.29 8.60 0.44
N ASP A 89 -13.31 8.32 -0.42
CA ASP A 89 -11.89 8.47 -0.08
C ASP A 89 -11.11 9.33 -1.09
N ASN A 90 -11.30 10.65 -0.99
CA ASN A 90 -10.46 11.63 -1.69
C ASN A 90 -9.09 11.84 -1.00
N THR A 91 -8.78 11.08 0.06
CA THR A 91 -7.56 11.27 0.86
C THR A 91 -6.44 10.33 0.47
N ARG A 92 -6.78 9.30 -0.32
CA ARG A 92 -5.82 8.36 -0.88
C ARG A 92 -5.99 8.18 -2.37
N TYR A 93 -4.89 7.80 -2.99
CA TYR A 93 -4.91 7.34 -4.36
C TYR A 93 -3.90 6.21 -4.54
N SER A 94 -4.30 5.13 -5.21
CA SER A 94 -3.49 3.90 -5.27
C SER A 94 -3.37 3.34 -6.67
N TYR A 95 -2.19 2.78 -6.96
CA TYR A 95 -1.89 1.97 -8.13
C TYR A 95 -1.59 0.54 -7.69
N LEU A 96 -2.26 -0.45 -8.29
CA LEU A 96 -1.88 -1.86 -8.19
C LEU A 96 -1.18 -2.21 -9.49
N ILE A 97 0.10 -2.55 -9.41
CA ILE A 97 0.98 -2.65 -10.58
C ILE A 97 1.62 -4.03 -10.63
N GLN A 98 1.53 -4.67 -11.79
CA GLN A 98 2.33 -5.85 -12.12
C GLN A 98 3.28 -5.50 -13.26
N PHE A 99 4.59 -5.69 -13.05
CA PHE A 99 5.63 -5.42 -14.05
C PHE A 99 5.91 -6.64 -14.92
N ILE A 100 6.48 -6.43 -16.11
CA ILE A 100 6.85 -7.53 -17.04
C ILE A 100 7.82 -8.52 -16.40
N ASP A 101 8.67 -8.06 -15.49
CA ASP A 101 9.61 -8.94 -14.80
C ASP A 101 8.98 -9.73 -13.65
N GLY A 102 7.68 -9.61 -13.40
CA GLY A 102 6.93 -10.39 -12.42
C GLY A 102 6.83 -9.75 -11.04
N ASN A 103 7.56 -8.67 -10.77
CA ASN A 103 7.41 -7.90 -9.54
C ASN A 103 6.03 -7.22 -9.49
N ARG A 104 5.45 -7.15 -8.30
CA ARG A 104 4.17 -6.49 -8.03
C ARG A 104 4.37 -5.40 -6.98
N ILE A 105 3.80 -4.23 -7.21
CA ILE A 105 3.86 -3.09 -6.29
C ILE A 105 2.44 -2.52 -6.17
N ASP A 106 1.96 -2.47 -4.93
CA ASP A 106 0.74 -1.78 -4.54
C ASP A 106 1.18 -0.46 -3.91
N MET A 107 1.00 0.63 -4.66
CA MET A 107 1.54 1.95 -4.34
C MET A 107 0.44 2.93 -4.03
N SER A 108 0.42 3.43 -2.79
CA SER A 108 -0.56 4.42 -2.33
C SER A 108 0.09 5.77 -2.03
N PHE A 109 -0.64 6.83 -2.34
CA PHE A 109 -0.30 8.22 -2.03
C PHE A 109 -1.39 8.79 -1.12
N TYR A 110 -0.98 9.38 -0.01
CA TYR A 110 -1.87 10.06 0.94
C TYR A 110 -1.43 11.51 1.14
N GLU A 111 -2.37 12.38 1.44
CA GLU A 111 -2.07 13.70 1.97
C GLU A 111 -1.39 13.58 3.34
N LEU A 112 -0.36 14.41 3.59
CA LEU A 112 0.41 14.37 4.83
C LEU A 112 -0.46 14.55 6.09
N ASP A 113 -1.55 15.30 6.00
CA ASP A 113 -2.46 15.55 7.13
C ASP A 113 -3.15 14.27 7.62
N PHE A 114 -3.22 13.22 6.78
CA PHE A 114 -3.79 11.92 7.14
C PHE A 114 -2.82 11.00 7.89
N LEU A 115 -1.55 11.40 8.05
CA LEU A 115 -0.50 10.53 8.63
C LEU A 115 -0.85 9.99 10.01
N GLU A 116 -1.35 10.82 10.92
CA GLU A 116 -1.65 10.37 12.29
C GLU A 116 -2.83 9.39 12.37
N GLU A 117 -3.78 9.48 11.45
CA GLU A 117 -4.90 8.55 11.35
C GLU A 117 -4.43 7.23 10.74
N TYR A 118 -3.67 7.30 9.65
CA TYR A 118 -3.11 6.14 8.98
C TYR A 118 -2.22 5.30 9.90
N LEU A 119 -1.36 5.93 10.72
CA LEU A 119 -0.49 5.21 11.65
C LEU A 119 -1.24 4.39 12.70
N LYS A 120 -2.55 4.64 12.89
CA LYS A 120 -3.41 3.88 13.80
C LYS A 120 -4.20 2.78 13.10
N SER A 121 -4.23 2.76 11.77
CA SER A 121 -5.14 1.89 11.01
C SER A 121 -4.57 0.51 10.68
N ASP A 122 -3.24 0.34 10.68
CA ASP A 122 -2.59 -0.91 10.29
C ASP A 122 -1.33 -1.17 11.14
N SER A 123 -1.37 -2.20 11.98
CA SER A 123 -0.22 -2.62 12.80
C SER A 123 0.93 -3.24 12.01
N LEU A 124 0.70 -3.68 10.77
CA LEU A 124 1.72 -4.23 9.88
C LEU A 124 2.29 -3.13 9.00
N THR A 125 2.82 -2.08 9.65
CA THR A 125 3.43 -0.91 9.01
C THR A 125 4.87 -0.73 9.50
N LYS A 126 5.78 -0.43 8.57
CA LYS A 126 7.19 -0.12 8.83
C LYS A 126 7.56 1.24 8.27
N LEU A 127 8.17 2.08 9.11
CA LEU A 127 8.80 3.32 8.64
C LEU A 127 10.05 3.03 7.81
N ILE A 128 10.11 3.58 6.59
CA ILE A 128 11.27 3.51 5.71
C ILE A 128 12.05 4.83 5.72
N CYS A 129 11.37 5.96 5.46
CA CYS A 129 11.96 7.31 5.50
C CYS A 129 10.96 8.36 5.99
N ASP A 130 11.41 9.35 6.75
CA ASP A 130 10.60 10.51 7.17
C ASP A 130 11.45 11.80 7.05
N LYS A 131 11.15 12.63 6.05
CA LYS A 131 11.80 13.94 5.85
C LYS A 131 11.27 15.01 6.82
N THR A 132 10.12 14.78 7.43
CA THR A 132 9.43 15.73 8.33
C THR A 132 9.81 15.53 9.79
N ASN A 133 10.36 14.35 10.12
CA ASN A 133 10.70 13.94 11.47
C ASN A 133 9.46 14.03 12.40
N ARG A 134 8.27 13.69 11.89
CA ARG A 134 7.00 13.62 12.64
C ARG A 134 6.85 12.31 13.39
N ILE A 135 7.40 11.21 12.85
CA ILE A 135 7.34 9.89 13.47
C ILE A 135 8.51 9.75 14.44
N LYS A 136 8.21 9.74 15.75
CA LYS A 136 9.22 9.71 16.82
C LYS A 136 9.42 8.33 17.43
N GLU A 137 8.41 7.50 17.35
CA GLU A 137 8.41 6.17 17.96
C GLU A 137 8.80 5.13 16.92
N GLU A 138 9.54 4.12 17.38
CA GLU A 138 9.86 2.98 16.53
C GLU A 138 8.59 2.20 16.22
N MET A 139 8.31 2.03 14.93
CA MET A 139 7.21 1.20 14.45
C MET A 139 7.70 -0.23 14.32
N ILE A 140 7.18 -1.12 15.16
CA ILE A 140 7.44 -2.56 15.09
C ILE A 140 6.26 -3.20 14.36
N PRO A 141 6.44 -3.71 13.13
CA PRO A 141 5.37 -4.36 12.39
C PRO A 141 4.84 -5.58 13.15
N SER A 142 3.53 -5.69 13.21
CA SER A 142 2.82 -6.80 13.86
C SER A 142 1.68 -7.26 12.95
N ASP A 143 1.43 -8.57 12.90
CA ASP A 143 0.29 -9.14 12.18
C ASP A 143 -0.93 -9.36 13.07
N ALA A 144 -0.92 -8.77 14.28
CA ALA A 144 -1.97 -8.94 15.28
C ALA A 144 -3.38 -8.59 14.76
N ASP A 145 -3.51 -7.56 13.92
CA ASP A 145 -4.80 -7.15 13.34
C ASP A 145 -5.38 -8.20 12.38
N TYR A 146 -4.53 -9.09 11.85
CA TYR A 146 -4.90 -10.12 10.88
C TYR A 146 -5.10 -11.51 11.51
N LEU A 147 -4.86 -11.65 12.82
CA LEU A 147 -5.03 -12.92 13.51
C LEU A 147 -6.52 -13.25 13.67
N LEU A 148 -6.93 -14.36 13.05
CA LEU A 148 -8.28 -14.88 13.20
C LEU A 148 -8.55 -15.27 14.65
N VAL A 149 -9.64 -14.74 15.20
CA VAL A 149 -10.21 -15.21 16.45
C VAL A 149 -11.22 -16.30 16.14
N TYR A 150 -11.26 -17.37 16.95
CA TYR A 150 -12.27 -18.40 16.80
C TYR A 150 -13.67 -17.78 16.97
N PRO A 151 -14.55 -17.85 15.96
CA PRO A 151 -15.91 -17.35 16.10
C PRO A 151 -16.69 -18.20 17.09
N SER A 152 -17.70 -17.62 17.74
CA SER A 152 -18.62 -18.40 18.59
C SER A 152 -19.42 -19.38 17.73
N SER A 153 -19.96 -20.43 18.37
CA SER A 153 -20.85 -21.38 17.69
C SER A 153 -22.08 -20.72 17.07
N GLU A 154 -22.54 -19.62 17.66
CA GLU A 154 -23.69 -18.82 17.21
C GLU A 154 -23.35 -18.10 15.91
N VAL A 155 -22.21 -17.40 15.84
CA VAL A 155 -21.75 -16.71 14.63
C VAL A 155 -21.58 -17.69 13.47
N VAL A 156 -21.02 -18.88 13.73
CA VAL A 156 -20.88 -19.92 12.70
C VAL A 156 -22.24 -20.35 12.15
N LYS A 157 -23.25 -20.56 13.01
CA LYS A 157 -24.60 -20.96 12.58
C LYS A 157 -25.27 -19.85 11.76
N GLU A 158 -25.14 -18.60 12.20
CA GLU A 158 -25.69 -17.45 11.49
C GLU A 158 -25.05 -17.29 10.11
N CYS A 159 -23.73 -17.34 10.00
CA CYS A 159 -23.03 -17.29 8.71
C CYS A 159 -23.47 -18.41 7.75
N ILE A 160 -23.62 -19.65 8.24
CA ILE A 160 -24.12 -20.76 7.41
C ILE A 160 -25.54 -20.44 6.90
N LYS A 161 -26.42 -19.99 7.80
CA LYS A 161 -27.80 -19.67 7.43
C LYS A 161 -27.86 -18.57 6.37
N GLU A 162 -27.16 -17.45 6.57
CA GLU A 162 -27.15 -16.32 5.64
C GLU A 162 -26.43 -16.62 4.32
N PHE A 163 -25.46 -17.55 4.31
CA PHE A 163 -24.82 -17.97 3.07
C PHE A 163 -25.76 -18.77 2.15
N TRP A 164 -26.67 -19.56 2.73
CA TRP A 164 -27.54 -20.47 1.98
C TRP A 164 -28.93 -19.92 1.64
N TRP A 165 -29.39 -18.88 2.34
CA TRP A 165 -30.68 -18.23 2.13
C TRP A 165 -30.58 -17.16 1.03
#